data_AF-A0A420PIF6-F1
#
_entry.id   AF-A0A420PIF6-F1
#
_cell.length_a   1.000
_cell.length_b   1.000
_cell.length_c   1.000
_cell.angle_alpha   90.00
_cell.angle_beta   90.00
_cell.angle_gamma   90.00
#
_symmetry.space_group_name_H-M   'P 1'
#
loop_
_entity.id
_entity.type
_entity.pdbx_description
1 polymer ?
#
loop_
_entity_poly.entity_id
_entity_poly.type
_entity_poly.pdbx_seq_one_letter_code
_entity_poly.pdbx_strand_id
1 'polypeptide(L)'
;MPRQPKPSRSPESISLIKTFLRALPKGEEDWDDKAPRTQEQIEQLRLDLTLSKLVREGRAKMKPKALLQSFAEEHAALLRNLESQIHSFVFIALGDVAIKSDLPVREVDEMTMAYTGAQRSAVRTLRLGVRRWIKASDTLRQSWLPRADELPLRRRSFIHVMKKIPDEDIEILREMTVEGDQAVLADVKVYIPKKQLSSSSLRIPNIIYELHGGKLR
;
A
#
# COMPACT_ATOMS: atom_id res chain seq x y z
N MET A 1 11.03 35.62 -7.93
CA MET A 1 10.87 35.11 -6.56
C MET A 1 12.03 34.15 -6.28
N PRO A 2 13.00 34.47 -5.42
CA PRO A 2 14.01 33.50 -5.00
C PRO A 2 13.30 32.34 -4.29
N ARG A 3 13.57 31.10 -4.72
CA ARG A 3 13.03 29.90 -4.07
C ARG A 3 13.49 29.91 -2.61
N GLN A 4 12.54 29.94 -1.68
CA GLN A 4 12.86 29.72 -0.26
C GLN A 4 13.69 28.43 -0.14
N PRO A 5 14.76 28.41 0.68
CA PRO A 5 15.47 27.18 0.96
C PRO A 5 14.46 26.16 1.48
N LYS A 6 14.40 24.98 0.85
CA LYS A 6 13.58 23.88 1.37
C LYS A 6 13.95 23.70 2.85
N PRO A 7 12.97 23.64 3.78
CA PRO A 7 13.28 23.41 5.18
C PRO A 7 14.20 22.19 5.29
N SER A 8 15.28 22.32 6.06
CA SER A 8 16.23 21.23 6.29
C SER A 8 15.44 20.03 6.80
N ARG A 9 15.41 18.95 6.04
CA ARG A 9 14.65 17.76 6.41
C ARG A 9 15.22 17.14 7.67
N SER A 10 14.34 16.57 8.51
CA SER A 10 14.75 15.97 9.77
C SER A 10 15.76 14.83 9.52
N PRO A 11 16.92 14.81 10.20
CA PRO A 11 17.85 13.67 10.16
C PRO A 11 17.18 12.34 10.52
N GLU A 12 16.17 12.37 11.40
CA GLU A 12 15.39 11.21 11.78
C GLU A 12 14.58 10.67 10.58
N SER A 13 13.91 11.54 9.83
CA SER A 13 13.16 11.14 8.64
C SER A 13 14.05 10.53 7.58
N ILE A 14 15.25 11.09 7.37
CA ILE A 14 16.24 10.50 6.45
C ILE A 14 16.65 9.10 6.93
N SER A 15 16.88 8.92 8.22
CA SER A 15 17.21 7.62 8.81
C SER A 15 16.08 6.59 8.62
N LEU A 16 14.83 6.99 8.83
CA LEU A 16 13.65 6.14 8.63
C LEU A 16 13.47 5.77 7.15
N ILE A 17 13.67 6.70 6.22
CA ILE A 17 13.64 6.46 4.78
C ILE A 17 14.74 5.47 4.40
N LYS A 18 15.98 5.66 4.86
CA LYS A 18 17.08 4.71 4.63
C LYS A 18 16.75 3.32 5.19
N THR A 19 16.13 3.24 6.37
CA THR A 19 15.67 1.98 6.96
C THR A 19 14.62 1.30 6.08
N PHE A 20 13.66 2.06 5.57
CA PHE A 20 12.66 1.56 4.62
C PHE A 20 13.31 1.04 3.33
N LEU A 21 14.20 1.82 2.70
CA LEU A 21 14.88 1.45 1.46
C LEU A 21 15.77 0.21 1.64
N ARG A 22 16.44 0.07 2.79
CA ARG A 22 17.22 -1.12 3.13
C ARG A 22 16.38 -2.37 3.33
N ALA A 23 15.07 -2.26 3.58
CA ALA A 23 14.18 -3.41 3.68
C ALA A 23 13.65 -3.90 2.32
N LEU A 24 13.86 -3.14 1.23
CA LEU A 24 13.41 -3.51 -0.12
C LEU A 24 14.17 -4.73 -0.67
N PRO A 25 13.57 -5.48 -1.62
CA PRO A 25 14.23 -6.55 -2.37
C PRO A 25 15.64 -6.18 -2.88
N LYS A 26 16.59 -7.12 -2.81
CA LYS A 26 18.02 -6.91 -3.09
C LYS A 26 18.47 -7.37 -4.47
N GLY A 27 17.64 -8.16 -5.14
CA GLY A 27 17.92 -8.68 -6.48
C GLY A 27 16.65 -9.21 -7.13
N GLU A 28 16.78 -9.71 -8.36
CA GLU A 28 15.64 -10.24 -9.14
C GLU A 28 14.96 -11.41 -8.42
N GLU A 29 15.75 -12.29 -7.79
CA GLU A 29 15.25 -13.43 -7.02
C GLU A 29 14.34 -12.99 -5.87
N ASP A 30 14.69 -11.92 -5.16
CA ASP A 30 13.87 -11.37 -4.07
C ASP A 30 12.53 -10.80 -4.55
N TRP A 31 12.51 -10.26 -5.77
CA TRP A 31 11.29 -9.75 -6.40
C TRP A 31 10.35 -10.89 -6.83
N ASP A 32 10.92 -12.02 -7.25
CA ASP A 32 10.18 -13.15 -7.78
C ASP A 32 10.04 -14.32 -6.76
N ASP A 33 10.53 -14.19 -5.52
CA ASP A 33 10.44 -15.21 -4.46
C ASP A 33 8.97 -15.58 -4.13
N LYS A 34 8.05 -14.62 -4.21
CA LYS A 34 6.63 -14.81 -3.88
C LYS A 34 5.72 -14.62 -5.09
N ALA A 35 4.53 -15.20 -5.06
CA ALA A 35 3.46 -14.82 -5.99
C ALA A 35 3.01 -13.37 -5.70
N PRO A 36 2.56 -12.62 -6.71
CA PRO A 36 2.50 -12.95 -8.14
C PRO A 36 3.86 -12.79 -8.85
N ARG A 37 4.16 -13.61 -9.85
CA ARG A 37 5.41 -13.58 -10.64
C ARG A 37 5.14 -13.32 -12.13
N THR A 38 3.88 -13.30 -12.55
CA THR A 38 3.45 -13.06 -13.94
C THR A 38 2.34 -12.02 -13.98
N GLN A 39 2.07 -11.46 -15.16
CA GLN A 39 1.01 -10.47 -15.31
C GLN A 39 -0.38 -11.07 -15.05
N GLU A 40 -0.59 -12.33 -15.43
CA GLU A 40 -1.84 -13.06 -15.20
C GLU A 40 -2.10 -13.22 -13.70
N GLN A 41 -1.06 -13.51 -12.92
CA GLN A 41 -1.18 -13.61 -11.47
C GLN A 41 -1.44 -12.24 -10.81
N ILE A 42 -0.89 -11.15 -11.37
CA ILE A 42 -1.20 -9.79 -10.94
C ILE A 42 -2.67 -9.47 -11.20
N GLU A 43 -3.17 -9.77 -12.40
CA GLU A 43 -4.58 -9.52 -12.73
C GLU A 43 -5.52 -10.39 -11.90
N GLN A 44 -5.18 -11.66 -11.65
CA GLN A 44 -5.97 -12.51 -10.76
C GLN A 44 -6.03 -11.93 -9.35
N LEU A 45 -4.88 -11.49 -8.80
CA LEU A 45 -4.85 -10.84 -7.48
C LEU A 45 -5.69 -9.57 -7.46
N ARG A 46 -5.66 -8.75 -8.51
CA ARG A 46 -6.55 -7.59 -8.63
C ARG A 46 -8.03 -7.99 -8.64
N LEU A 47 -8.40 -9.02 -9.39
CA LEU A 47 -9.77 -9.52 -9.45
C LEU A 47 -10.25 -10.00 -8.09
N ASP A 48 -9.38 -10.64 -7.31
CA ASP A 48 -9.67 -11.06 -5.95
C ASP A 48 -9.86 -9.83 -5.04
N LEU A 49 -8.91 -8.89 -5.05
CA LEU A 49 -8.94 -7.67 -4.22
C LEU A 49 -10.08 -6.70 -4.56
N THR A 50 -10.73 -6.84 -5.71
CA THR A 50 -11.85 -5.99 -6.14
C THR A 50 -13.21 -6.66 -5.99
N LEU A 51 -13.27 -7.84 -5.36
CA LEU A 51 -14.47 -8.65 -5.22
C LEU A 51 -15.17 -8.85 -6.58
N SER A 52 -14.39 -9.14 -7.62
CA SER A 52 -14.86 -9.23 -9.01
C SER A 52 -15.98 -10.26 -9.23
N LYS A 53 -16.10 -11.26 -8.35
CA LYS A 53 -17.19 -12.24 -8.31
C LYS A 53 -18.57 -11.60 -8.09
N LEU A 54 -18.62 -10.45 -7.42
CA LEU A 54 -19.84 -9.66 -7.31
C LEU A 54 -20.02 -8.85 -8.61
N VAL A 55 -21.25 -8.72 -9.11
CA VAL A 55 -21.47 -7.84 -10.28
C VAL A 55 -21.18 -6.37 -9.91
N ARG A 56 -20.63 -5.60 -10.86
CA ARG A 56 -20.17 -4.22 -10.63
C ARG A 56 -21.28 -3.33 -10.08
N GLU A 57 -22.48 -3.42 -10.63
CA GLU A 57 -23.66 -2.65 -10.19
C GLU A 57 -24.06 -3.01 -8.77
N GLY A 58 -23.87 -4.27 -8.37
CA GLY A 58 -24.11 -4.77 -7.02
C GLY A 58 -23.17 -4.06 -6.03
N ARG A 59 -21.86 -4.10 -6.30
CA ARG A 59 -20.86 -3.39 -5.47
C ARG A 59 -21.13 -1.89 -5.40
N ALA A 60 -21.47 -1.27 -6.53
CA ALA A 60 -21.72 0.17 -6.61
C ALA A 60 -22.93 0.66 -5.80
N LYS A 61 -23.84 -0.25 -5.43
CA LYS A 61 -25.05 0.04 -4.62
C LYS A 61 -24.89 -0.35 -3.15
N MET A 62 -23.82 -1.07 -2.80
CA MET A 62 -23.58 -1.50 -1.42
C MET A 62 -23.31 -0.30 -0.51
N LYS A 63 -23.88 -0.34 0.70
CA LYS A 63 -23.52 0.57 1.78
C LYS A 63 -22.06 0.29 2.21
N PRO A 64 -21.31 1.29 2.70
CA PRO A 64 -19.91 1.11 3.09
C PRO A 64 -19.67 -0.06 4.05
N LYS A 65 -20.54 -0.23 5.05
CA LYS A 65 -20.50 -1.36 5.98
C LYS A 65 -20.61 -2.72 5.28
N ALA A 66 -21.57 -2.86 4.37
CA ALA A 66 -21.79 -4.10 3.64
C ALA A 66 -20.58 -4.46 2.76
N LEU A 67 -19.97 -3.46 2.13
CA LEU A 67 -18.77 -3.67 1.31
C LEU A 67 -17.57 -4.13 2.16
N LEU A 68 -17.37 -3.55 3.35
CA LEU A 68 -16.37 -4.02 4.32
C LEU A 68 -16.65 -5.46 4.77
N GLN A 69 -17.91 -5.80 5.05
CA GLN A 69 -18.30 -7.16 5.45
C GLN A 69 -18.02 -8.17 4.33
N SER A 70 -18.45 -7.88 3.09
CA SER A 70 -18.20 -8.75 1.94
C SER A 70 -16.70 -8.94 1.69
N PHE A 71 -15.88 -7.90 1.83
CA PHE A 71 -14.43 -8.03 1.72
C PHE A 71 -13.85 -8.90 2.83
N ALA A 72 -14.31 -8.70 4.07
CA ALA A 72 -13.84 -9.50 5.20
C ALA A 72 -14.18 -10.99 5.04
N GLU A 73 -15.39 -11.29 4.58
CA GLU A 73 -15.88 -12.65 4.36
C GLU A 73 -15.12 -13.36 3.24
N GLU A 74 -14.99 -12.74 2.05
CA GLU A 74 -14.30 -13.32 0.90
C GLU A 74 -12.84 -13.66 1.22
N HIS A 75 -12.18 -12.82 2.03
CA HIS A 75 -10.76 -12.95 2.32
C HIS A 75 -10.46 -13.52 3.72
N ALA A 76 -11.47 -14.05 4.44
CA ALA A 76 -11.31 -14.54 5.81
C ALA A 76 -10.28 -15.67 5.95
N ALA A 77 -10.18 -16.55 4.94
CA ALA A 77 -9.22 -17.66 4.94
C ALA A 77 -7.76 -17.19 4.80
N LEU A 78 -7.52 -16.04 4.15
CA LEU A 78 -6.19 -15.49 3.90
C LEU A 78 -5.56 -14.86 5.15
N LEU A 79 -6.38 -14.56 6.16
CA LEU A 79 -5.94 -14.01 7.45
C LEU A 79 -5.19 -15.03 8.31
N ARG A 80 -5.44 -16.33 8.11
CA ARG A 80 -4.82 -17.40 8.91
C ARG A 80 -3.35 -17.62 8.58
N ASN A 81 -2.89 -17.16 7.42
CA ASN A 81 -1.55 -17.45 6.90
C ASN A 81 -0.57 -16.27 6.97
N LEU A 82 -0.89 -15.13 7.60
CA LEU A 82 0.02 -13.97 7.77
C LEU A 82 0.65 -13.39 6.47
N GLU A 83 0.29 -13.90 5.29
CA GLU A 83 0.86 -13.52 3.98
C GLU A 83 0.08 -12.41 3.26
N SER A 84 -0.82 -11.74 3.96
CA SER A 84 -1.87 -10.93 3.35
C SER A 84 -1.75 -9.42 3.63
N GLN A 85 -0.53 -8.85 3.60
CA GLN A 85 -0.38 -7.41 3.90
C GLN A 85 -1.11 -6.53 2.89
N ILE A 86 -1.16 -6.92 1.61
CA ILE A 86 -1.93 -6.16 0.61
C ILE A 86 -3.43 -6.15 0.92
N HIS A 87 -4.03 -7.29 1.31
CA HIS A 87 -5.46 -7.32 1.65
C HIS A 87 -5.73 -6.53 2.93
N SER A 88 -4.82 -6.59 3.92
CA SER A 88 -4.92 -5.75 5.11
C SER A 88 -4.88 -4.26 4.75
N PHE A 89 -4.00 -3.86 3.83
CA PHE A 89 -3.89 -2.48 3.39
C PHE A 89 -5.15 -2.03 2.63
N VAL A 90 -5.67 -2.87 1.74
CA VAL A 90 -6.93 -2.61 1.02
C VAL A 90 -8.09 -2.51 2.01
N PHE A 91 -8.21 -3.42 2.97
CA PHE A 91 -9.27 -3.37 3.99
C PHE A 91 -9.21 -2.09 4.83
N ILE A 92 -8.02 -1.71 5.30
CA ILE A 92 -7.82 -0.49 6.08
C ILE A 92 -8.14 0.75 5.23
N ALA A 93 -7.71 0.79 3.96
CA ALA A 93 -8.01 1.91 3.06
C ALA A 93 -9.51 1.99 2.71
N LEU A 94 -10.17 0.85 2.56
CA LEU A 94 -11.63 0.76 2.39
C LEU A 94 -12.34 1.30 3.65
N GLY A 95 -11.83 0.98 4.84
CA GLY A 95 -12.31 1.52 6.10
C GLY A 95 -12.19 3.05 6.18
N ASP A 96 -11.08 3.62 5.72
CA ASP A 96 -10.88 5.08 5.64
C ASP A 96 -11.92 5.75 4.74
N VAL A 97 -12.25 5.14 3.61
CA VAL A 97 -13.31 5.63 2.72
C VAL A 97 -14.68 5.48 3.36
N ALA A 98 -14.95 4.40 4.08
CA ALA A 98 -16.19 4.20 4.79
C ALA A 98 -16.40 5.27 5.89
N ILE A 99 -15.36 5.65 6.63
CA ILE A 99 -15.39 6.76 7.60
C ILE A 99 -15.77 8.07 6.91
N LYS A 100 -15.19 8.35 5.73
CA LYS A 100 -15.53 9.54 4.92
C LYS A 100 -16.94 9.48 4.33
N SER A 101 -17.57 8.31 4.35
CA SER A 101 -18.93 8.06 3.89
C SER A 101 -19.89 7.84 5.07
N ASP A 102 -19.64 8.54 6.18
CA ASP A 102 -20.46 8.60 7.40
C ASP A 102 -20.56 7.30 8.22
N LEU A 103 -19.72 6.29 7.97
CA LEU A 103 -19.65 5.13 8.87
C LEU A 103 -18.89 5.51 10.16
N PRO A 104 -19.42 5.20 11.37
CA PRO A 104 -18.76 5.58 12.61
C PRO A 104 -17.35 5.00 12.73
N VAL A 105 -16.38 5.83 13.12
CA VAL A 105 -14.97 5.43 13.30
C VAL A 105 -14.85 4.22 14.23
N ARG A 106 -15.64 4.19 15.31
CA ARG A 106 -15.65 3.07 16.26
C ARG A 106 -16.03 1.74 15.60
N GLU A 107 -17.00 1.77 14.69
CA GLU A 107 -17.45 0.58 13.99
C GLU A 107 -16.39 0.08 13.01
N VAL A 108 -15.77 1.01 12.26
CA VAL A 108 -14.63 0.69 11.39
C VAL A 108 -13.43 0.16 12.18
N ASP A 109 -13.17 0.70 13.37
CA ASP A 109 -12.13 0.20 14.28
C ASP A 109 -12.39 -1.26 14.67
N GLU A 110 -13.61 -1.57 15.09
CA GLU A 110 -14.02 -2.91 15.52
C GLU A 110 -13.90 -3.91 14.35
N MET A 111 -14.34 -3.53 13.15
CA MET A 111 -14.17 -4.35 11.94
C MET A 111 -12.69 -4.54 11.57
N THR A 112 -11.87 -3.49 11.69
CA THR A 112 -10.43 -3.57 11.41
C THR A 112 -9.71 -4.46 12.40
N MET A 113 -10.06 -4.41 13.68
CA MET A 113 -9.52 -5.32 14.69
C MET A 113 -9.88 -6.77 14.38
N ALA A 114 -11.15 -7.04 14.05
CA ALA A 114 -11.61 -8.37 13.70
C ALA A 114 -10.91 -8.92 12.46
N TYR A 115 -10.70 -8.08 11.44
CA TYR A 115 -10.06 -8.48 10.19
C TYR A 115 -8.54 -8.65 10.34
N THR A 116 -7.86 -7.73 11.02
CA THR A 116 -6.38 -7.72 11.05
C THR A 116 -5.77 -8.42 12.27
N GLY A 117 -6.58 -8.75 13.28
CA GLY A 117 -6.10 -9.18 14.59
C GLY A 117 -5.39 -8.10 15.40
N ALA A 118 -5.41 -6.83 14.94
CA ALA A 118 -4.74 -5.74 15.62
C ALA A 118 -5.44 -5.36 16.94
N GLN A 119 -4.64 -4.90 17.90
CA GLN A 119 -5.17 -4.29 19.12
C GLN A 119 -5.81 -2.92 18.81
N ARG A 120 -6.85 -2.56 19.58
CA ARG A 120 -7.56 -1.27 19.45
C ARG A 120 -6.62 -0.06 19.42
N SER A 121 -5.60 -0.06 20.28
CA SER A 121 -4.58 1.01 20.36
C SER A 121 -3.76 1.18 19.08
N ALA A 122 -3.62 0.11 18.27
CA ALA A 122 -2.82 0.12 17.05
C ALA A 122 -3.59 0.60 15.82
N VAL A 123 -4.92 0.47 15.79
CA VAL A 123 -5.75 0.68 14.58
C VAL A 123 -5.56 2.07 13.97
N ARG A 124 -5.59 3.13 14.78
CA ARG A 124 -5.35 4.50 14.31
C ARG A 124 -3.99 4.65 13.64
N THR A 125 -2.96 4.00 14.20
CA THR A 125 -1.59 4.07 13.65
C THR A 125 -1.42 3.22 12.39
N LEU A 126 -2.19 2.13 12.25
CA LEU A 126 -2.25 1.34 11.03
C LEU A 126 -2.87 2.14 9.88
N ARG A 127 -4.01 2.80 10.10
CA ARG A 127 -4.60 3.72 9.10
C ARG A 127 -3.60 4.76 8.61
N LEU A 128 -2.92 5.43 9.55
CA LEU A 128 -1.89 6.40 9.21
C LEU A 128 -0.77 5.77 8.37
N GLY A 129 -0.31 4.58 8.76
CA GLY A 129 0.70 3.84 8.02
C GLY A 129 0.27 3.46 6.61
N VAL A 130 -0.97 3.02 6.39
CA VAL A 130 -1.51 2.72 5.05
C VAL A 130 -1.61 3.99 4.21
N ARG A 131 -2.12 5.09 4.76
CA ARG A 131 -2.18 6.39 4.06
C ARG A 131 -0.80 6.83 3.59
N ARG A 132 0.21 6.74 4.47
CA ARG A 132 1.61 7.08 4.16
C ARG A 132 2.23 6.11 3.16
N TRP A 133 1.90 4.83 3.25
CA TRP A 133 2.30 3.85 2.26
C TRP A 133 1.76 4.19 0.87
N ILE A 134 0.47 4.53 0.72
CA ILE A 134 -0.12 4.94 -0.57
C ILE A 134 0.65 6.12 -1.16
N LYS A 135 0.98 7.13 -0.34
CA LYS A 135 1.78 8.27 -0.79
C LYS A 135 3.19 7.83 -1.23
N ALA A 136 3.84 6.98 -0.46
CA ALA A 136 5.18 6.49 -0.78
C ALA A 136 5.20 5.60 -2.03
N SER A 137 4.24 4.71 -2.21
CA SER A 137 4.15 3.86 -3.40
C SER A 137 3.95 4.70 -4.66
N ASP A 138 3.07 5.70 -4.60
CA ASP A 138 2.88 6.67 -5.69
C ASP A 138 4.17 7.45 -5.99
N THR A 139 4.87 7.87 -4.94
CA THR A 139 6.13 8.59 -5.06
C THR A 139 7.20 7.75 -5.76
N LEU A 140 7.40 6.51 -5.30
CA LEU A 140 8.34 5.54 -5.86
C LEU A 140 8.03 5.18 -7.31
N ARG A 141 6.76 4.89 -7.60
CA ARG A 141 6.27 4.52 -8.93
C ARG A 141 6.44 5.65 -9.95
N GLN A 142 6.20 6.89 -9.54
CA GLN A 142 6.39 8.06 -10.39
C GLN A 142 7.86 8.43 -10.60
N SER A 143 8.77 7.97 -9.72
CA SER A 143 10.18 8.37 -9.76
C SER A 143 11.08 7.33 -10.43
N TRP A 144 11.15 6.11 -9.90
CA TRP A 144 12.19 5.15 -10.29
C TRP A 144 11.83 3.67 -10.07
N LEU A 145 10.72 3.36 -9.38
CA LEU A 145 10.31 1.98 -9.08
C LEU A 145 8.90 1.66 -9.57
N PRO A 146 8.71 1.29 -10.85
CA PRO A 146 7.39 1.00 -11.41
C PRO A 146 6.64 -0.15 -10.71
N ARG A 147 7.37 -1.11 -10.11
CA ARG A 147 6.83 -2.26 -9.35
C ARG A 147 6.53 -1.96 -7.87
N ALA A 148 6.49 -0.69 -7.46
CA ALA A 148 6.32 -0.30 -6.06
C ALA A 148 5.03 -0.86 -5.41
N ASP A 149 3.95 -1.01 -6.18
CA ASP A 149 2.66 -1.50 -5.68
C ASP A 149 2.70 -3.00 -5.30
N GLU A 150 3.73 -3.74 -5.72
CA GLU A 150 3.94 -5.14 -5.31
C GLU A 150 4.63 -5.27 -3.96
N LEU A 151 5.28 -4.22 -3.45
CA LEU A 151 6.10 -4.30 -2.24
C LEU A 151 5.38 -4.91 -1.02
N PRO A 152 4.09 -4.62 -0.73
CA PRO A 152 3.37 -5.27 0.37
C PRO A 152 3.34 -6.81 0.28
N LEU A 153 3.57 -7.39 -0.89
CA LEU A 153 3.67 -8.84 -1.11
C LEU A 153 5.09 -9.36 -0.88
N ARG A 154 6.10 -8.54 -1.19
CA ARG A 154 7.52 -8.94 -1.16
C ARG A 154 8.09 -8.95 0.24
N ARG A 155 7.66 -8.03 1.09
CA ARG A 155 8.31 -7.76 2.37
C ARG A 155 7.28 -7.35 3.42
N ARG A 156 7.53 -7.82 4.64
CA ARG A 156 6.64 -7.59 5.77
C ARG A 156 7.00 -6.29 6.48
N SER A 157 5.99 -5.68 7.12
CA SER A 157 6.15 -4.69 8.20
C SER A 157 6.53 -3.27 7.78
N PHE A 158 6.41 -2.93 6.48
CA PHE A 158 6.62 -1.56 6.00
C PHE A 158 5.81 -0.52 6.75
N ILE A 159 4.57 -0.87 7.09
CA ILE A 159 3.63 0.02 7.77
C ILE A 159 4.17 0.57 9.10
N HIS A 160 5.05 -0.18 9.78
CA HIS A 160 5.63 0.21 11.06
C HIS A 160 6.69 1.29 10.93
N VAL A 161 7.41 1.32 9.81
CA VAL A 161 8.35 2.38 9.46
C VAL A 161 7.59 3.56 8.85
N MET A 162 6.68 3.27 7.89
CA MET A 162 5.90 4.30 7.20
C MET A 162 5.09 5.19 8.15
N LYS A 163 4.48 4.62 9.20
CA LYS A 163 3.72 5.40 10.18
C LYS A 163 4.56 6.38 11.01
N LYS A 164 5.90 6.33 10.93
CA LYS A 164 6.82 7.25 11.63
C LYS A 164 7.32 8.39 10.74
N ILE A 165 7.31 8.20 9.42
CA ILE A 165 7.81 9.20 8.46
C ILE A 165 6.75 10.29 8.25
N PRO A 166 7.04 11.58 8.49
CA PRO A 166 6.12 12.68 8.18
C PRO A 166 5.70 12.71 6.72
N ASP A 167 4.50 13.22 6.42
CA ASP A 167 3.94 13.14 5.06
C ASP A 167 4.80 13.94 4.06
N GLU A 168 5.32 15.10 4.48
CA GLU A 168 6.21 15.98 3.74
C GLU A 168 7.58 15.36 3.42
N ASP A 169 8.05 14.47 4.29
CA ASP A 169 9.36 13.82 4.14
C ASP A 169 9.31 12.57 3.26
N ILE A 170 8.12 12.05 2.93
CA ILE A 170 7.98 10.96 1.94
C ILE A 170 8.53 11.37 0.57
N GLU A 171 8.52 12.67 0.25
CA GLU A 171 9.08 13.20 -1.00
C GLU A 171 10.59 12.98 -1.14
N ILE A 172 11.31 12.65 -0.05
CA ILE A 172 12.71 12.22 -0.10
C ILE A 172 12.89 11.04 -1.06
N LEU A 173 11.91 10.14 -1.18
CA LEU A 173 11.98 8.98 -2.07
C LEU A 173 12.13 9.36 -3.55
N ARG A 174 11.77 10.58 -3.96
CA ARG A 174 11.97 11.09 -5.33
C ARG A 174 13.41 11.50 -5.61
N GLU A 175 14.22 11.70 -4.58
CA GLU A 175 15.59 12.23 -4.71
C GLU A 175 16.63 11.16 -5.01
N MET A 176 16.19 9.91 -5.17
CA MET A 176 17.10 8.84 -5.57
C MET A 176 17.62 9.09 -6.97
N THR A 177 18.92 8.90 -7.15
CA THR A 177 19.57 8.95 -8.47
C THR A 177 19.59 7.55 -9.05
N VAL A 178 19.13 7.39 -10.29
CA VAL A 178 19.15 6.09 -10.98
C VAL A 178 20.51 5.90 -11.63
N GLU A 179 21.19 4.83 -11.26
CA GLU A 179 22.50 4.41 -11.74
C GLU A 179 22.41 2.96 -12.23
N GLY A 180 22.17 2.78 -13.54
CA GLY A 180 22.02 1.45 -14.13
C GLY A 180 20.77 0.73 -13.61
N ASP A 181 20.96 -0.44 -12.99
CA ASP A 181 19.90 -1.24 -12.36
C ASP A 181 19.71 -0.92 -10.86
N GLN A 182 20.21 0.24 -10.41
CA GLN A 182 20.11 0.68 -9.03
C GLN A 182 19.56 2.09 -8.91
N ALA A 183 18.86 2.36 -7.80
CA ALA A 183 18.55 3.70 -7.32
C ALA A 183 19.39 3.96 -6.06
N VAL A 184 20.02 5.13 -5.98
CA VAL A 184 20.96 5.50 -4.92
C VAL A 184 20.47 6.71 -4.14
N LEU A 185 20.50 6.61 -2.81
CA LEU A 185 20.26 7.72 -1.88
C LEU A 185 21.35 7.71 -0.80
N ALA A 186 22.32 8.63 -0.91
CA ALA A 186 23.51 8.65 -0.06
C ALA A 186 24.24 7.29 -0.07
N ASP A 187 24.30 6.61 1.07
CA ASP A 187 24.95 5.29 1.25
C ASP A 187 24.03 4.09 0.96
N VAL A 188 22.76 4.34 0.59
CA VAL A 188 21.79 3.26 0.33
C VAL A 188 21.62 3.05 -1.15
N LYS A 189 21.80 1.80 -1.58
CA LYS A 189 21.54 1.32 -2.94
C LYS A 189 20.33 0.40 -2.93
N VAL A 190 19.40 0.61 -3.87
CA VAL A 190 18.21 -0.20 -4.05
C VAL A 190 18.22 -0.79 -5.45
N TYR A 191 17.98 -2.09 -5.54
CA TYR A 191 17.87 -2.79 -6.81
C TYR A 191 16.56 -2.45 -7.53
N ILE A 192 16.65 -2.12 -8.81
CA ILE A 192 15.52 -1.92 -9.70
C ILE A 192 15.34 -3.22 -10.51
N PRO A 193 14.20 -3.93 -10.36
CA PRO A 193 13.99 -5.20 -11.05
C PRO A 193 14.05 -5.01 -12.57
N LYS A 194 14.69 -5.95 -13.28
CA LYS A 194 14.78 -5.89 -14.75
C LYS A 194 13.45 -6.27 -15.39
N LYS A 195 12.79 -7.29 -14.85
CA LYS A 195 11.46 -7.67 -15.29
C LYS A 195 10.45 -6.67 -14.76
N GLN A 196 9.87 -5.91 -15.69
CA GLN A 196 8.84 -4.93 -15.40
C GLN A 196 7.47 -5.57 -15.59
N LEU A 197 6.80 -5.86 -14.48
CA LEU A 197 5.39 -6.25 -14.48
C LEU A 197 4.53 -4.99 -14.33
N SER A 198 3.36 -4.96 -14.97
CA SER A 198 2.43 -3.84 -14.84
C SER A 198 1.67 -3.97 -13.52
N SER A 199 2.32 -3.55 -12.43
CA SER A 199 1.76 -3.61 -11.08
C SER A 199 0.78 -2.47 -10.74
N SER A 200 0.62 -1.50 -11.64
CA SER A 200 -0.26 -0.34 -11.43
C SER A 200 -1.73 -0.71 -11.18
N SER A 201 -2.13 -1.91 -11.59
CA SER A 201 -3.45 -2.48 -11.33
C SER A 201 -3.62 -2.90 -9.85
N LEU A 202 -2.53 -3.07 -9.10
CA LEU A 202 -2.50 -3.31 -7.65
C LEU A 202 -2.44 -2.03 -6.81
N ARG A 203 -2.37 -0.85 -7.44
CA ARG A 203 -2.39 0.44 -6.74
C ARG A 203 -3.66 0.53 -5.88
N ILE A 204 -3.48 0.67 -4.56
CA ILE A 204 -4.59 0.64 -3.58
C ILE A 204 -5.72 1.63 -3.95
N PRO A 205 -5.47 2.91 -4.26
CA PRO A 205 -6.52 3.82 -4.73
C PRO A 205 -7.35 3.29 -5.93
N ASN A 206 -6.73 2.58 -6.87
CA ASN A 206 -7.42 2.01 -8.02
C ASN A 206 -8.32 0.84 -7.59
N ILE A 207 -7.82 -0.02 -6.70
CA ILE A 207 -8.61 -1.12 -6.11
C ILE A 207 -9.83 -0.56 -5.37
N ILE A 208 -9.63 0.47 -4.54
CA ILE A 208 -10.73 1.11 -3.80
C ILE A 208 -11.75 1.73 -4.76
N TYR A 209 -11.30 2.41 -5.82
CA TYR A 209 -12.19 2.93 -6.86
C TYR A 209 -13.06 1.82 -7.48
N GLU A 210 -12.45 0.69 -7.83
CA GLU A 210 -13.14 -0.46 -8.44
C GLU A 210 -14.09 -1.18 -7.47
N LEU A 211 -13.73 -1.30 -6.19
CA LEU A 211 -14.59 -1.83 -5.13
C LEU A 211 -15.89 -1.02 -5.00
N HIS A 212 -15.83 0.29 -5.22
CA HIS A 212 -17.01 1.15 -5.26
C HIS A 212 -17.69 1.23 -6.63
N GLY A 213 -17.33 0.34 -7.57
CA GLY A 213 -17.90 0.28 -8.92
C GLY A 213 -17.53 1.49 -9.81
N GLY A 214 -16.51 2.25 -9.43
CA GLY A 214 -16.04 3.44 -10.14
C GLY A 214 -16.77 4.74 -9.78
N LYS A 215 -17.38 4.82 -8.58
CA LYS A 215 -18.12 6.01 -8.12
C LYS A 215 -17.29 7.03 -7.35
N LEU A 216 -16.11 6.65 -6.86
CA LEU A 216 -15.24 7.56 -6.11
C LEU A 216 -14.45 8.42 -7.10
N ARG A 217 -14.49 9.75 -6.99
CA ARG A 217 -13.61 10.65 -7.74
C ARG A 217 -12.74 11.42 -6.77
#